data_AF-A0A938YRL1-F1
#
_entry.id   AF-A0A938YRL1-F1
#
_cell.length_a   1.000
_cell.length_b   1.000
_cell.length_c   1.000
_cell.angle_alpha   90.00
_cell.angle_beta   90.00
_cell.angle_gamma   90.00
#
_symmetry.space_group_name_H-M   'P 1'
#
loop_
_entity.id
_entity.type
_entity.pdbx_description
1 polymer ?
#
loop_
_entity_poly.entity_id
_entity_poly.type
_entity_poly.pdbx_seq_one_letter_code
_entity_poly.pdbx_strand_id
1 'polypeptide(L)'
;MKADGEQYSQVMKARAFDIEANRMVCLLNLIDAIELGVFPLDRVELTNLGNSRKIVTVIDITKTMLGENEVGIFKEVAEKLLLKEGKKVRVRPVEKPESLGFIKRKLEGETLSESEIKAIVRDIGDNKLSEVEVAAFVVGVYIHGYNLEETAAMTKALTEDGKQLKLEKGPVLDKHCIGGTNGRTTMVVVPIIAAAGYYIPKTSSRSITSAAGTADVMEVLANVCLPLSDIKKITEKVGGVIAWGGALDLAPVDDEIIRVEHPFSLDPVGQIIASVMAKKASVGSKYVVVDLPVGPNVKIKTRDKAEGMAKKIIQVGKKLGIKVE
;
A
#
# COMPACT_ATOMS: atom_id res chain seq x y z
N MET A 1 21.45 -16.84 22.79
CA MET A 1 20.63 -16.56 23.98
C MET A 1 19.46 -15.70 23.53
N LYS A 2 18.25 -16.25 23.51
CA LYS A 2 17.03 -15.44 23.35
C LYS A 2 16.86 -14.65 24.65
N ALA A 3 17.01 -13.33 24.58
CA ALA A 3 16.66 -12.47 25.71
C ALA A 3 15.14 -12.30 25.70
N ASP A 4 14.47 -12.73 26.76
CA ASP A 4 13.05 -12.45 26.94
C ASP A 4 12.81 -10.94 26.89
N GLY A 5 12.05 -10.48 25.90
CA GLY A 5 11.82 -9.06 25.58
C GLY A 5 10.98 -8.28 26.60
N GLU A 6 10.81 -8.77 27.83
CA GLU A 6 10.20 -8.04 28.94
C GLU A 6 11.21 -7.18 29.73
N GLN A 7 12.52 -7.44 29.61
CA GLN A 7 13.53 -6.85 30.50
C GLN A 7 14.10 -5.48 30.10
N TYR A 8 13.84 -4.98 28.89
CA TYR A 8 14.39 -3.68 28.43
C TYR A 8 13.28 -2.76 27.91
N SER A 9 12.64 -2.03 28.81
CA SER A 9 11.75 -0.93 28.43
C SER A 9 11.93 0.24 29.38
N GLN A 10 11.80 1.46 28.86
CA GLN A 10 11.94 2.69 29.63
C GLN A 10 10.66 3.51 29.54
N VAL A 11 10.30 4.20 30.63
CA VAL A 11 9.15 5.10 30.64
C VAL A 11 9.67 6.52 30.46
N MET A 12 9.36 7.10 29.31
CA MET A 12 9.84 8.40 28.88
C MET A 12 8.70 9.41 28.83
N LYS A 13 9.02 10.69 28.98
CA LYS A 13 8.09 11.80 28.74
C LYS A 13 8.08 12.12 27.25
N ALA A 14 6.91 12.15 26.64
CA ALA A 14 6.81 12.48 25.22
C ALA A 14 6.87 13.99 24.99
N ARG A 15 7.68 14.38 24.01
CA ARG A 15 7.76 15.73 23.48
C ARG A 15 7.31 15.72 22.02
N ALA A 16 6.27 16.47 21.70
CA ALA A 16 5.76 16.53 20.34
C ALA A 16 6.53 17.57 19.52
N PHE A 17 6.88 17.21 18.28
CA PHE A 17 7.44 18.14 17.31
C PHE A 17 6.44 18.29 16.15
N ASP A 18 6.20 19.54 15.75
CA ASP A 18 5.39 19.87 14.58
C ASP A 18 6.22 19.67 13.29
N ILE A 19 6.54 18.41 13.03
CA ILE A 19 7.26 17.93 11.86
C ILE A 19 6.36 16.87 11.22
N GLU A 20 6.01 17.08 9.95
CA GLU A 20 5.36 16.07 9.11
C GLU A 20 6.43 15.34 8.31
N ALA A 21 6.78 14.15 8.76
CA ALA A 21 7.78 13.31 8.12
C ALA A 21 7.17 12.36 7.09
N ASN A 22 5.83 12.21 7.09
CA ASN A 22 5.06 11.17 6.40
C ASN A 22 5.52 9.74 6.77
N ARG A 23 6.05 9.57 8.00
CA ARG A 23 6.58 8.31 8.51
C ARG A 23 6.48 8.24 10.02
N MET A 24 6.44 7.01 10.54
CA MET A 24 6.41 6.73 11.97
C MET A 24 7.83 6.79 12.54
N VAL A 25 8.30 7.99 12.84
CA VAL A 25 9.65 8.22 13.42
C VAL A 25 9.54 8.78 14.82
N CYS A 26 10.42 8.31 15.70
CA CYS A 26 10.65 8.89 17.01
C CYS A 26 12.12 9.32 17.17
N LEU A 27 12.35 10.34 17.97
CA LEU A 27 13.66 10.80 18.37
C LEU A 27 13.98 10.31 19.77
N LEU A 28 15.17 9.74 19.97
CA LEU A 28 15.71 9.42 21.29
C LEU A 28 16.92 10.30 21.59
N ASN A 29 17.11 10.65 22.86
CA ASN A 29 18.40 11.17 23.29
C ASN A 29 19.47 10.07 23.10
N LEU A 30 20.70 10.47 22.74
CA LEU A 30 21.82 9.54 22.57
C LEU A 30 22.04 8.64 23.80
N ILE A 31 21.94 9.17 25.01
CA ILE A 31 22.16 8.43 26.25
C ILE A 31 21.08 7.35 26.39
N ASP A 32 19.81 7.73 26.27
CA ASP A 32 18.68 6.80 26.35
C ASP A 32 18.76 5.71 25.26
N ALA A 33 19.19 6.07 24.04
CA ALA A 33 19.37 5.12 22.94
C ALA A 33 20.47 4.10 23.24
N ILE A 34 21.60 4.53 23.81
CA ILE A 34 22.69 3.64 24.23
C ILE A 34 22.20 2.69 25.34
N GLU A 35 21.47 3.20 26.33
CA GLU A 35 20.93 2.38 27.42
C GLU A 35 19.93 1.33 26.93
N LEU A 36 19.09 1.70 25.96
CA LEU A 36 18.15 0.79 25.31
C LEU A 36 18.84 -0.17 24.31
N GLY A 37 20.12 0.05 23.99
CA GLY A 37 20.86 -0.76 23.03
C GLY A 37 20.35 -0.62 21.59
N VAL A 38 19.81 0.54 21.24
CA VAL A 38 19.21 0.82 19.92
C VAL A 38 20.01 1.86 19.15
N PHE A 39 20.03 1.71 17.83
CA PHE A 39 20.76 2.57 16.90
C PHE A 39 19.80 3.29 15.95
N PRO A 40 20.25 4.31 15.20
CA PRO A 40 19.44 4.88 14.13
C PRO A 40 19.00 3.78 13.17
N LEU A 41 17.76 3.87 12.66
CA LEU A 41 17.08 2.87 11.84
C LEU A 41 16.60 1.60 12.57
N ASP A 42 16.96 1.40 13.84
CA ASP A 42 16.31 0.38 14.66
C ASP A 42 14.87 0.81 15.01
N ARG A 43 14.16 -0.08 15.71
CA ARG A 43 12.73 0.06 16.01
C ARG A 43 12.46 0.02 17.48
N VAL A 44 11.52 0.86 17.89
CA VAL A 44 10.91 0.79 19.21
C VAL A 44 9.39 0.75 19.09
N GLU A 45 8.75 0.02 20.00
CA GLU A 45 7.33 0.09 20.26
C GLU A 45 7.12 1.19 21.30
N LEU A 46 6.35 2.20 20.91
CA LEU A 46 5.86 3.23 21.81
C LEU A 46 4.47 2.83 22.30
N THR A 47 4.31 2.67 23.61
CA THR A 47 3.02 2.41 24.25
C THR A 47 2.57 3.63 25.04
N ASN A 48 1.43 4.21 24.68
CA ASN A 48 0.79 5.25 25.47
C ASN A 48 0.21 4.65 26.75
N LEU A 49 0.75 5.04 27.91
CA LEU A 49 0.35 4.47 29.20
C LEU A 49 -1.05 4.93 29.65
N GLY A 50 -1.61 5.97 29.05
CA GLY A 50 -2.95 6.49 29.39
C GLY A 50 -4.11 5.78 28.68
N ASN A 51 -3.86 5.13 27.54
CA ASN A 51 -4.90 4.48 26.74
C ASN A 51 -4.48 3.12 26.15
N SER A 52 -3.29 2.63 26.50
CA SER A 52 -2.69 1.37 26.04
C SER A 52 -2.51 1.24 24.52
N ARG A 53 -2.64 2.32 23.75
CA ARG A 53 -2.34 2.31 22.31
C ARG A 53 -0.86 2.12 22.08
N LYS A 54 -0.54 1.39 21.01
CA LYS A 54 0.82 1.03 20.63
C LYS A 54 1.10 1.41 19.19
N ILE A 55 2.36 1.73 18.92
CA ILE A 55 2.85 1.93 17.56
C ILE A 55 4.33 1.56 17.49
N VAL A 56 4.77 1.00 16.36
CA VAL A 56 6.19 0.78 16.07
C VAL A 56 6.72 2.00 15.32
N THR A 57 7.86 2.53 15.76
CA THR A 57 8.52 3.67 15.12
C THR A 57 9.97 3.35 14.80
N VAL A 58 10.48 3.95 13.73
CA VAL A 58 11.91 3.99 13.41
C VAL A 58 12.58 5.06 14.25
N ILE A 59 13.78 4.77 14.72
CA ILE A 59 14.52 5.65 15.64
C ILE A 59 15.46 6.56 14.85
N ASP A 60 15.41 7.85 15.18
CA ASP A 60 16.48 8.81 14.96
C ASP A 60 17.05 9.26 16.32
N ILE A 61 18.31 9.71 16.32
CA ILE A 61 19.01 10.09 17.56
C ILE A 61 19.33 11.58 17.56
N THR A 62 19.13 12.22 18.71
CA THR A 62 19.53 13.60 18.97
C THR A 62 20.42 13.71 20.21
N LYS A 63 21.28 14.74 20.25
CA LYS A 63 22.12 15.05 21.42
C LYS A 63 21.62 16.25 22.21
N THR A 64 20.81 17.11 21.59
CA THR A 64 20.50 18.45 22.13
C THR A 64 19.01 18.79 22.10
N MET A 65 18.21 18.14 21.25
CA MET A 65 16.78 18.48 21.11
C MET A 65 15.90 17.87 22.21
N LEU A 66 16.40 16.86 22.93
CA LEU A 66 15.68 16.13 23.97
C LEU A 66 16.55 16.03 25.22
N GLY A 67 15.94 16.17 26.39
CA GLY A 67 16.58 15.74 27.64
C GLY A 67 16.65 14.22 27.75
N GLU A 68 17.38 13.71 28.75
CA GLU A 68 17.32 12.30 29.13
C GLU A 68 15.90 11.94 29.60
N ASN A 69 15.48 10.70 29.35
CA ASN A 69 14.12 10.20 29.60
C ASN A 69 13.02 10.97 28.84
N GLU A 70 13.37 11.66 27.75
CA GLU A 70 12.41 12.24 26.83
C GLU A 70 12.45 11.53 25.48
N VAL A 71 11.26 11.26 24.92
CA VAL A 71 11.14 10.76 23.55
C VAL A 71 10.44 11.81 22.70
N GLY A 72 11.09 12.17 21.61
CA GLY A 72 10.53 13.03 20.60
C GLY A 72 9.60 12.24 19.69
N ILE A 73 8.41 12.76 19.45
CA ILE A 73 7.47 12.16 18.51
C ILE A 73 7.02 13.21 17.50
N PHE A 74 6.94 12.79 16.24
CA PHE A 74 6.39 13.62 15.17
C PHE A 74 4.87 13.60 15.19
N LYS A 75 4.27 14.50 14.40
CA LYS A 75 2.83 14.76 14.41
C LYS A 75 2.01 13.49 14.16
N GLU A 76 2.43 12.67 13.19
CA GLU A 76 1.74 11.44 12.80
C GLU A 76 1.73 10.39 13.92
N VAL A 77 2.84 10.29 14.67
CA VAL A 77 2.97 9.39 15.82
C VAL A 77 2.10 9.87 16.98
N ALA A 78 2.10 11.18 17.24
CA ALA A 78 1.26 11.79 18.28
C ALA A 78 -0.23 11.58 17.99
N GLU A 79 -0.66 11.78 16.75
CA GLU A 79 -2.04 11.56 16.30
C GLU A 79 -2.45 10.09 16.43
N LYS A 80 -1.64 9.14 15.93
CA LYS A 80 -1.97 7.70 16.04
C LYS A 80 -2.05 7.21 17.48
N LEU A 81 -1.13 7.65 18.35
CA LEU A 81 -1.14 7.30 19.77
C LEU A 81 -2.20 8.06 20.59
N LEU A 82 -2.85 9.08 20.01
CA LEU A 82 -3.68 10.06 20.73
C LEU A 82 -2.93 10.63 21.93
N LEU A 83 -1.65 10.95 21.73
CA LEU A 83 -0.75 11.36 22.79
C LEU A 83 -0.67 12.89 22.85
N LYS A 84 -0.85 13.44 24.05
CA LYS A 84 -0.62 14.86 24.32
C LYS A 84 0.79 15.06 24.85
N GLU A 85 1.34 16.25 24.60
CA GLU A 85 2.66 16.63 25.08
C GLU A 85 2.79 16.46 26.61
N GLY A 86 3.96 15.99 27.04
CA GLY A 86 4.30 15.77 28.45
C GLY A 86 3.68 14.50 29.06
N LYS A 87 2.92 13.70 28.31
CA LYS A 87 2.43 12.40 28.77
C LYS A 87 3.52 11.33 28.72
N LYS A 88 3.39 10.34 29.59
CA LYS A 88 4.34 9.23 29.68
C LYS A 88 4.04 8.16 28.63
N VAL A 89 5.09 7.68 27.98
CA VAL A 89 5.06 6.56 27.05
C VAL A 89 6.10 5.54 27.47
N ARG A 90 5.81 4.27 27.25
CA ARG A 90 6.80 3.21 27.39
C ARG A 90 7.46 2.98 26.03
N VAL A 91 8.79 3.03 26.01
CA VAL A 91 9.63 2.77 24.85
C VAL A 91 10.26 1.40 25.05
N ARG A 92 10.09 0.50 24.08
CA ARG A 92 10.64 -0.86 24.11
C ARG A 92 11.27 -1.20 22.77
N PRO A 93 12.54 -1.65 22.70
CA PRO A 93 13.13 -2.15 21.47
C PRO A 93 12.31 -3.31 20.89
N VAL A 94 12.18 -3.34 19.57
CA VAL A 94 11.46 -4.40 18.86
C VAL A 94 12.44 -5.18 18.01
N GLU A 95 12.35 -6.50 18.05
CA GLU A 95 13.13 -7.34 17.15
C GLU A 95 12.78 -7.05 15.69
N LYS A 96 13.75 -7.32 14.82
CA LYS A 96 13.56 -7.20 13.38
C LYS A 96 12.45 -8.16 12.93
N PRO A 97 11.50 -7.71 12.10
CA PRO A 97 10.41 -8.55 11.65
C PRO A 97 10.92 -9.77 10.87
N GLU A 98 10.22 -10.89 10.98
CA GLU A 98 10.54 -12.14 10.27
C GLU A 98 10.56 -11.94 8.75
N SER A 99 9.70 -11.05 8.24
CA SER A 99 9.61 -10.70 6.81
C SER A 99 10.93 -10.22 6.20
N LEU A 100 11.88 -9.71 7.01
CA LEU A 100 13.23 -9.39 6.52
C LEU A 100 14.00 -10.61 6.03
N GLY A 101 13.79 -11.77 6.64
CA GLY A 101 14.33 -13.03 6.14
C GLY A 101 13.80 -13.36 4.75
N PHE A 102 12.51 -13.13 4.52
CA PHE A 102 11.87 -13.37 3.23
C PHE A 102 12.33 -12.37 2.15
N ILE A 103 12.53 -11.10 2.53
CA ILE A 103 13.10 -10.08 1.62
C ILE A 103 14.51 -10.48 1.18
N LYS A 104 15.36 -10.98 2.10
CA LYS A 104 16.70 -11.49 1.75
C LYS A 104 16.64 -12.65 0.77
N ARG A 105 15.78 -13.64 1.02
CA ARG A 105 15.56 -14.76 0.09
C ARG A 105 15.12 -14.27 -1.29
N LYS A 106 14.27 -13.23 -1.35
CA LYS A 106 13.87 -12.65 -2.64
C LYS A 106 15.04 -11.96 -3.35
N LEU A 107 15.91 -11.26 -2.62
CA LEU A 107 17.15 -10.68 -3.17
C LEU A 107 18.12 -11.75 -3.70
N GLU A 108 18.13 -12.93 -3.09
CA GLU A 108 18.90 -14.11 -3.51
C GLU A 108 18.27 -14.85 -4.71
N GLY A 109 17.09 -14.40 -5.19
CA GLY A 109 16.40 -14.96 -6.35
C GLY A 109 15.49 -16.15 -6.03
N GLU A 110 15.24 -16.42 -4.76
CA GLU A 110 14.34 -17.51 -4.37
C GLU A 110 12.87 -17.17 -4.63
N THR A 111 12.06 -18.23 -4.74
CA THR A 111 10.60 -18.13 -4.78
C THR A 111 10.06 -18.02 -3.36
N LEU A 112 9.18 -17.04 -3.15
CA LEU A 112 8.47 -16.87 -1.89
C LEU A 112 7.15 -17.65 -1.88
N SER A 113 6.80 -18.21 -0.72
CA SER A 113 5.48 -18.82 -0.50
C SER A 113 4.40 -17.77 -0.24
N GLU A 114 3.13 -18.18 -0.33
CA GLU A 114 1.97 -17.28 -0.07
C GLU A 114 1.99 -16.70 1.35
N SER A 115 2.38 -17.50 2.35
CA SER A 115 2.52 -17.04 3.75
C SER A 115 3.62 -16.01 3.92
N GLU A 116 4.73 -16.16 3.20
CA GLU A 116 5.88 -15.25 3.27
C GLU A 116 5.54 -13.90 2.64
N ILE A 117 4.90 -13.91 1.47
CA ILE A 117 4.41 -12.70 0.82
C ILE A 117 3.37 -11.99 1.70
N LYS A 118 2.45 -12.74 2.30
CA LYS A 118 1.46 -12.18 3.23
C LYS A 118 2.10 -11.58 4.47
N ALA A 119 3.18 -12.17 4.98
CA ALA A 119 3.94 -11.61 6.08
C ALA A 119 4.63 -10.29 5.70
N ILE A 120 5.24 -10.22 4.50
CA ILE A 120 5.82 -8.99 3.97
C ILE A 120 4.75 -7.89 3.86
N VAL A 121 3.64 -8.15 3.17
CA VAL A 121 2.56 -7.16 2.98
C VAL A 121 2.02 -6.67 4.33
N ARG A 122 1.76 -7.58 5.27
CA ARG A 122 1.32 -7.22 6.63
C ARG A 122 2.33 -6.34 7.34
N ASP A 123 3.61 -6.69 7.28
CA ASP A 123 4.65 -5.92 7.98
C ASP A 123 4.90 -4.54 7.33
N ILE A 124 4.62 -4.38 6.03
CA ILE A 124 4.54 -3.05 5.40
C ILE A 124 3.37 -2.26 6.00
N GLY A 125 2.15 -2.81 5.96
CA GLY A 125 0.95 -2.11 6.44
C GLY A 125 1.00 -1.76 7.93
N ASP A 126 1.58 -2.64 8.74
CA ASP A 126 1.82 -2.43 10.17
C ASP A 126 2.96 -1.43 10.47
N ASN A 127 3.60 -0.85 9.44
CA ASN A 127 4.78 0.02 9.56
C ASN A 127 5.96 -0.65 10.29
N LYS A 128 6.06 -1.97 10.18
CA LYS A 128 7.19 -2.76 10.72
C LYS A 128 8.35 -2.84 9.76
N LEU A 129 8.16 -2.58 8.47
CA LEU A 129 9.24 -2.47 7.49
C LEU A 129 9.58 -1.00 7.20
N SER A 130 10.87 -0.68 7.14
CA SER A 130 11.34 0.67 6.81
C SER A 130 11.36 0.88 5.29
N GLU A 131 11.39 2.12 4.82
CA GLU A 131 11.49 2.39 3.38
C GLU A 131 12.71 1.73 2.73
N VAL A 132 13.82 1.61 3.45
CA VAL A 132 15.04 0.93 2.96
C VAL A 132 14.76 -0.56 2.70
N GLU A 133 14.02 -1.21 3.60
CA GLU A 133 13.70 -2.62 3.49
C GLU A 133 12.61 -2.88 2.44
N VAL A 134 11.62 -2.00 2.34
CA VAL A 134 10.62 -2.02 1.25
C VAL A 134 11.30 -1.79 -0.10
N ALA A 135 12.24 -0.85 -0.19
CA ALA A 135 13.02 -0.61 -1.40
C ALA A 135 13.85 -1.84 -1.78
N ALA A 136 14.48 -2.50 -0.79
CA ALA A 136 15.21 -3.74 -1.03
C ALA A 136 14.29 -4.85 -1.59
N PHE A 137 13.07 -4.97 -1.05
CA PHE A 137 12.07 -5.89 -1.60
C PHE A 137 11.70 -5.54 -3.05
N VAL A 138 11.36 -4.28 -3.33
CA VAL A 138 11.03 -3.79 -4.67
C VAL A 138 12.16 -4.07 -5.66
N VAL A 139 13.42 -3.82 -5.27
CA VAL A 139 14.60 -4.11 -6.10
C VAL A 139 14.74 -5.62 -6.35
N GLY A 140 14.56 -6.46 -5.34
CA GLY A 140 14.57 -7.91 -5.50
C GLY A 140 13.49 -8.40 -6.47
N VAL A 141 12.29 -7.83 -6.40
CA VAL A 141 11.17 -8.12 -7.31
C VAL A 141 11.46 -7.59 -8.72
N TYR A 142 12.11 -6.44 -8.86
CA TYR A 142 12.49 -5.91 -10.15
C TYR A 142 13.52 -6.80 -10.86
N ILE A 143 14.54 -7.27 -10.12
CA ILE A 143 15.63 -8.09 -10.67
C ILE A 143 15.15 -9.51 -10.99
N HIS A 144 14.46 -10.17 -10.05
CA HIS A 144 14.12 -11.59 -10.17
C HIS A 144 12.69 -11.85 -10.62
N GLY A 145 11.83 -10.83 -10.62
CA GLY A 145 10.42 -10.95 -10.97
C GLY A 145 9.60 -11.75 -9.96
N TYR A 146 8.31 -11.88 -10.27
CA TYR A 146 7.44 -12.88 -9.65
C TYR A 146 7.17 -14.00 -10.66
N ASN A 147 7.10 -15.24 -10.16
CA ASN A 147 6.39 -16.29 -10.86
C ASN A 147 4.87 -16.11 -10.74
N LEU A 148 4.09 -16.99 -11.37
CA LEU A 148 2.62 -16.88 -11.39
C LEU A 148 2.00 -17.04 -10.00
N GLU A 149 2.52 -17.94 -9.17
CA GLU A 149 2.04 -18.17 -7.80
C GLU A 149 2.34 -16.97 -6.90
N GLU A 150 3.56 -16.43 -6.98
CA GLU A 150 3.96 -15.23 -6.25
C GLU A 150 3.10 -14.02 -6.65
N THR A 151 2.83 -13.84 -7.94
CA THR A 151 1.98 -12.75 -8.42
C THR A 151 0.55 -12.88 -7.87
N ALA A 152 -0.01 -14.09 -7.87
CA ALA A 152 -1.34 -14.34 -7.32
C ALA A 152 -1.37 -14.15 -5.81
N ALA A 153 -0.36 -14.65 -5.07
CA ALA A 153 -0.23 -14.47 -3.63
C ALA A 153 -0.11 -13.00 -3.25
N MET A 154 0.72 -12.23 -3.96
CA MET A 154 0.85 -10.78 -3.77
C MET A 154 -0.47 -10.07 -4.01
N THR A 155 -1.18 -10.43 -5.09
CA THR A 155 -2.49 -9.86 -5.38
C THR A 155 -3.49 -10.10 -4.24
N LYS A 156 -3.57 -11.34 -3.73
CA LYS A 156 -4.45 -11.69 -2.62
C LYS A 156 -4.08 -10.94 -1.35
N ALA A 157 -2.80 -10.91 -1.00
CA ALA A 157 -2.31 -10.23 0.19
C ALA A 157 -2.67 -8.73 0.17
N LEU A 158 -2.46 -8.04 -0.96
CA LEU A 158 -2.86 -6.64 -1.15
C LEU A 158 -4.38 -6.43 -1.10
N THR A 159 -5.16 -7.41 -1.58
CA THR A 159 -6.65 -7.35 -1.52
C THR A 159 -7.18 -7.53 -0.09
N GLU A 160 -6.54 -8.39 0.70
CA GLU A 160 -6.94 -8.70 2.08
C GLU A 160 -6.52 -7.61 3.08
N ASP A 161 -5.49 -6.84 2.75
CA ASP A 161 -4.97 -5.74 3.56
C ASP A 161 -5.91 -4.53 3.61
N GLY A 162 -6.66 -4.27 2.53
CA GLY A 162 -7.54 -3.12 2.42
C GLY A 162 -9.03 -3.40 2.64
N LYS A 163 -9.84 -2.33 2.58
CA LYS A 163 -11.30 -2.41 2.58
C LYS A 163 -11.80 -3.06 1.28
N GLN A 164 -12.92 -3.77 1.40
CA GLN A 164 -13.55 -4.42 0.26
C GLN A 164 -15.00 -3.93 0.08
N LEU A 165 -15.35 -3.61 -1.16
CA LEU A 165 -16.72 -3.30 -1.56
C LEU A 165 -17.45 -4.61 -1.85
N LYS A 166 -18.60 -4.80 -1.19
CA LYS A 166 -19.51 -5.91 -1.47
C LYS A 166 -20.86 -5.36 -1.91
N LEU A 167 -21.21 -5.61 -3.17
CA LEU A 167 -22.54 -5.30 -3.73
C LEU A 167 -23.48 -6.48 -3.51
N GLU A 168 -24.78 -6.19 -3.38
CA GLU A 168 -25.79 -7.22 -3.08
C GLU A 168 -26.23 -8.05 -4.28
N LYS A 169 -26.08 -7.52 -5.50
CA LYS A 169 -26.58 -8.16 -6.72
C LYS A 169 -25.54 -8.14 -7.84
N GLY A 170 -25.77 -9.02 -8.80
CA GLY A 170 -25.15 -9.01 -10.13
C GLY A 170 -23.66 -9.33 -10.15
N PRO A 171 -23.10 -9.71 -11.32
CA PRO A 171 -21.66 -9.67 -11.49
C PRO A 171 -21.21 -8.22 -11.57
N VAL A 172 -20.15 -7.90 -10.82
CA VAL A 172 -19.47 -6.61 -10.92
C VAL A 172 -18.52 -6.65 -12.13
N LEU A 173 -18.67 -5.69 -13.04
CA LEU A 173 -17.81 -5.49 -14.19
C LEU A 173 -16.82 -4.36 -13.92
N ASP A 174 -15.64 -4.42 -14.51
CA ASP A 174 -14.66 -3.34 -14.44
C ASP A 174 -13.86 -3.24 -15.73
N LYS A 175 -13.27 -2.06 -15.96
CA LYS A 175 -12.34 -1.79 -17.05
C LYS A 175 -11.13 -1.10 -16.48
N HIS A 176 -9.95 -1.70 -16.63
CA HIS A 176 -8.69 -1.06 -16.27
C HIS A 176 -7.91 -0.68 -17.53
N CYS A 177 -7.04 0.33 -17.42
CA CYS A 177 -6.04 0.63 -18.44
C CYS A 177 -4.71 0.80 -17.72
N ILE A 178 -3.68 0.10 -18.19
CA ILE A 178 -2.32 0.19 -17.60
C ILE A 178 -1.73 1.60 -17.74
N GLY A 179 -2.32 2.43 -18.60
CA GLY A 179 -2.03 3.86 -18.70
C GLY A 179 -1.00 4.19 -19.78
N GLY A 180 -0.47 5.41 -19.70
CA GLY A 180 0.30 6.04 -20.78
C GLY A 180 -0.56 6.80 -21.79
N THR A 181 -1.88 6.67 -21.72
CA THR A 181 -2.86 7.41 -22.54
C THR A 181 -3.77 8.26 -21.65
N ASN A 182 -4.58 9.15 -22.25
CA ASN A 182 -5.48 10.01 -21.50
C ASN A 182 -6.69 9.21 -20.94
N GLY A 183 -7.13 9.55 -19.73
CA GLY A 183 -8.15 8.79 -18.98
C GLY A 183 -9.59 8.87 -19.50
N ARG A 184 -9.82 9.28 -20.76
CA ARG A 184 -11.15 9.65 -21.29
C ARG A 184 -12.01 8.44 -21.66
N THR A 185 -11.43 7.33 -22.11
CA THR A 185 -12.18 6.13 -22.52
C THR A 185 -13.10 5.63 -21.40
N THR A 186 -12.62 5.65 -20.16
CA THR A 186 -13.38 5.20 -18.99
C THR A 186 -14.66 6.04 -18.78
N MET A 187 -14.63 7.33 -19.10
CA MET A 187 -15.79 8.22 -18.99
C MET A 187 -16.95 7.81 -19.91
N VAL A 188 -16.66 7.09 -20.99
CA VAL A 188 -17.65 6.60 -21.96
C VAL A 188 -18.05 5.16 -21.65
N VAL A 189 -17.08 4.30 -21.29
CA VAL A 189 -17.35 2.88 -21.03
C VAL A 189 -18.25 2.67 -19.80
N VAL A 190 -18.01 3.40 -18.71
CA VAL A 190 -18.78 3.25 -17.47
C VAL A 190 -20.29 3.50 -17.69
N PRO A 191 -20.74 4.62 -18.28
CA PRO A 191 -22.16 4.84 -18.51
C PRO A 191 -22.77 3.87 -19.51
N ILE A 192 -22.03 3.40 -20.52
CA ILE A 192 -22.54 2.37 -21.46
C ILE A 192 -22.84 1.07 -20.71
N ILE A 193 -21.92 0.61 -19.86
CA ILE A 193 -22.07 -0.62 -19.08
C ILE A 193 -23.21 -0.49 -18.06
N ALA A 194 -23.32 0.66 -17.38
CA ALA A 194 -24.41 0.94 -16.46
C ALA A 194 -25.78 0.98 -17.19
N ALA A 195 -25.85 1.62 -18.37
CA ALA A 195 -27.06 1.67 -19.19
C ALA A 195 -27.49 0.29 -19.72
N ALA A 196 -26.54 -0.63 -19.90
CA ALA A 196 -26.81 -2.02 -20.23
C ALA A 196 -27.31 -2.87 -19.03
N GLY A 197 -27.45 -2.28 -17.85
CA GLY A 197 -28.01 -2.93 -16.65
C GLY A 197 -26.99 -3.67 -15.79
N TYR A 198 -25.68 -3.46 -16.01
CA TYR A 198 -24.62 -4.09 -15.22
C TYR A 198 -24.03 -3.13 -14.17
N TYR A 199 -23.40 -3.70 -13.15
CA TYR A 199 -22.72 -2.94 -12.11
C TYR A 199 -21.26 -2.68 -12.43
N ILE A 200 -20.83 -1.41 -12.36
CA ILE A 200 -19.45 -0.98 -12.63
C ILE A 200 -18.99 0.13 -11.66
N PRO A 201 -18.58 -0.23 -10.42
CA PRO A 201 -18.06 0.70 -9.42
C PRO A 201 -16.61 1.08 -9.73
N LYS A 202 -16.40 1.94 -10.74
CA LYS A 202 -15.08 2.26 -11.26
C LYS A 202 -14.29 3.17 -10.32
N THR A 203 -13.22 2.62 -9.73
CA THR A 203 -12.22 3.39 -8.99
C THR A 203 -11.02 3.71 -9.88
N SER A 204 -10.60 4.97 -9.94
CA SER A 204 -9.48 5.44 -10.76
C SER A 204 -8.50 6.26 -9.94
N SER A 205 -7.21 6.17 -10.26
CA SER A 205 -6.22 7.09 -9.70
C SER A 205 -6.31 8.46 -10.38
N ARG A 206 -5.72 9.46 -9.71
CA ARG A 206 -5.31 10.70 -10.38
C ARG A 206 -4.08 10.43 -11.24
N SER A 207 -3.77 11.36 -12.12
CA SER A 207 -2.54 11.28 -12.89
C SER A 207 -1.32 11.33 -11.98
N ILE A 208 -0.31 10.52 -12.31
CA ILE A 208 1.05 10.63 -11.76
C ILE A 208 1.98 11.18 -12.86
N THR A 209 1.90 10.62 -14.06
CA THR A 209 2.82 10.93 -15.17
C THR A 209 2.15 11.47 -16.43
N SER A 210 0.82 11.44 -16.53
CA SER A 210 0.07 11.95 -17.69
C SER A 210 -0.49 13.35 -17.45
N ALA A 211 -1.03 13.99 -18.49
CA ALA A 211 -1.66 15.30 -18.33
C ALA A 211 -2.93 15.28 -17.45
N ALA A 212 -3.69 14.18 -17.46
CA ALA A 212 -4.89 14.01 -16.65
C ALA A 212 -5.30 12.53 -16.54
N GLY A 213 -5.58 12.09 -15.32
CA GLY A 213 -6.15 10.78 -15.02
C GLY A 213 -7.66 10.78 -15.16
N THR A 214 -8.29 9.60 -15.13
CA THR A 214 -9.76 9.50 -15.19
C THR A 214 -10.43 10.23 -14.01
N ALA A 215 -9.85 10.16 -12.80
CA ALA A 215 -10.39 10.88 -11.65
C ALA A 215 -10.32 12.40 -11.85
N ASP A 216 -9.21 12.92 -12.39
CA ASP A 216 -9.06 14.36 -12.67
C ASP A 216 -10.08 14.84 -13.71
N VAL A 217 -10.34 14.02 -14.74
CA VAL A 217 -11.35 14.35 -15.77
C VAL A 217 -12.77 14.31 -15.21
N MET A 218 -13.10 13.32 -14.38
CA MET A 218 -14.42 13.22 -13.75
C MET A 218 -14.66 14.35 -12.75
N GLU A 219 -13.62 14.79 -12.04
CA GLU A 219 -13.72 15.85 -11.03
C GLU A 219 -14.18 17.20 -11.60
N VAL A 220 -13.91 17.46 -12.89
CA VAL A 220 -14.43 18.63 -13.59
C VAL A 220 -15.96 18.64 -13.63
N LEU A 221 -16.60 17.46 -13.61
CA LEU A 221 -18.04 17.30 -13.78
C LEU A 221 -18.76 16.93 -12.48
N ALA A 222 -18.12 16.20 -11.56
CA ALA A 222 -18.74 15.75 -10.32
C ALA A 222 -17.71 15.46 -9.22
N ASN A 223 -18.16 15.41 -7.97
CA ASN A 223 -17.31 15.00 -6.86
C ASN A 223 -16.82 13.54 -7.03
N VAL A 224 -15.50 13.34 -7.01
CA VAL A 224 -14.85 12.02 -7.10
C VAL A 224 -14.38 11.49 -5.75
N CYS A 225 -14.33 12.34 -4.74
CA CYS A 225 -13.97 11.99 -3.37
C CYS A 225 -15.22 11.49 -2.65
N LEU A 226 -15.51 10.20 -2.78
CA LEU A 226 -16.68 9.55 -2.22
C LEU A 226 -16.27 8.50 -1.18
N PRO A 227 -16.95 8.38 -0.03
CA PRO A 227 -16.72 7.26 0.87
C PRO A 227 -17.24 5.95 0.25
N LEU A 228 -16.68 4.83 0.67
CA LEU A 228 -17.02 3.50 0.14
C LEU A 228 -18.53 3.17 0.25
N SER A 229 -19.20 3.67 1.29
CA SER A 229 -20.65 3.54 1.47
C SER A 229 -21.46 4.22 0.38
N ASP A 230 -21.00 5.37 -0.11
CA ASP A 230 -21.72 6.13 -1.14
C ASP A 230 -21.45 5.54 -2.51
N ILE A 231 -20.24 5.04 -2.76
CA ILE A 231 -19.93 4.23 -3.94
C ILE A 231 -20.87 3.02 -4.02
N LYS A 232 -21.08 2.28 -2.91
CA LYS A 232 -22.04 1.17 -2.86
C LYS A 232 -23.44 1.64 -3.26
N LYS A 233 -23.98 2.64 -2.55
CA LYS A 233 -25.34 3.15 -2.76
C LYS A 233 -25.58 3.66 -4.18
N ILE A 234 -24.63 4.43 -4.72
CA ILE A 234 -24.72 4.98 -6.08
C ILE A 234 -24.73 3.81 -7.07
N THR A 235 -23.77 2.88 -6.96
CA THR A 235 -23.67 1.74 -7.88
C THR A 235 -24.94 0.89 -7.87
N GLU A 236 -25.51 0.60 -6.70
CA GLU A 236 -26.74 -0.19 -6.60
C GLU A 236 -27.97 0.55 -7.14
N LYS A 237 -27.99 1.88 -7.07
CA LYS A 237 -29.09 2.72 -7.56
C LYS A 237 -29.03 3.01 -9.06
N VAL A 238 -27.85 3.38 -9.59
CA VAL A 238 -27.71 3.87 -10.98
C VAL A 238 -26.87 2.96 -11.87
N GLY A 239 -26.29 1.89 -11.33
CA GLY A 239 -25.49 0.90 -12.06
C GLY A 239 -23.99 1.19 -12.11
N GLY A 240 -23.55 2.43 -12.03
CA GLY A 240 -22.12 2.75 -12.14
C GLY A 240 -21.72 4.04 -11.42
N VAL A 241 -20.43 4.13 -11.10
CA VAL A 241 -19.82 5.33 -10.52
C VAL A 241 -18.37 5.43 -10.96
N ILE A 242 -17.86 6.65 -11.11
CA ILE A 242 -16.44 6.93 -11.31
C ILE A 242 -15.96 7.69 -10.07
N ALA A 243 -15.12 7.06 -9.26
CA ALA A 243 -14.60 7.64 -8.02
C ALA A 243 -13.07 7.62 -7.99
N TRP A 244 -12.48 8.48 -7.17
CA TRP A 244 -11.04 8.48 -6.92
C TRP A 244 -10.68 7.37 -5.94
N GLY A 245 -9.79 6.46 -6.37
CA GLY A 245 -9.39 5.29 -5.58
C GLY A 245 -8.54 5.61 -4.35
N GLY A 246 -7.78 6.71 -4.37
CA GLY A 246 -6.86 7.08 -3.29
C GLY A 246 -7.56 7.42 -1.96
N ALA A 247 -8.87 7.69 -1.99
CA ALA A 247 -9.66 7.98 -0.80
C ALA A 247 -10.30 6.72 -0.15
N LEU A 248 -10.13 5.53 -0.74
CA LEU A 248 -10.96 4.36 -0.44
C LEU A 248 -10.27 3.25 0.36
N ASP A 249 -8.96 3.36 0.58
CA ASP A 249 -8.22 2.42 1.43
C ASP A 249 -8.42 0.95 0.98
N LEU A 250 -8.46 0.71 -0.33
CA LEU A 250 -8.80 -0.59 -0.93
C LEU A 250 -7.62 -1.57 -1.00
N ALA A 251 -6.40 -1.04 -1.05
CA ALA A 251 -5.13 -1.76 -1.06
C ALA A 251 -4.02 -0.78 -0.59
N PRO A 252 -4.04 -0.33 0.66
CA PRO A 252 -3.18 0.77 1.12
C PRO A 252 -1.69 0.43 1.01
N VAL A 253 -1.29 -0.82 1.30
CA VAL A 253 0.10 -1.27 1.12
C VAL A 253 0.59 -1.15 -0.33
N ASP A 254 -0.30 -1.31 -1.31
CA ASP A 254 0.07 -1.11 -2.72
C ASP A 254 0.51 0.32 -2.99
N ASP A 255 -0.18 1.31 -2.41
CA ASP A 255 0.17 2.71 -2.56
C ASP A 255 1.48 3.05 -1.82
N GLU A 256 1.82 2.32 -0.74
CA GLU A 256 3.13 2.42 -0.08
C GLU A 256 4.26 1.88 -0.95
N ILE A 257 4.06 0.72 -1.58
CA ILE A 257 5.04 0.13 -2.51
C ILE A 257 5.26 1.07 -3.70
N ILE A 258 4.19 1.59 -4.30
CA ILE A 258 4.28 2.53 -5.44
C ILE A 258 5.08 3.80 -5.08
N ARG A 259 4.91 4.31 -3.86
CA ARG A 259 5.68 5.48 -3.38
C ARG A 259 7.18 5.21 -3.36
N VAL A 260 7.59 3.98 -3.05
CA VAL A 260 9.00 3.55 -3.07
C VAL A 260 9.47 3.24 -4.50
N GLU A 261 8.60 2.71 -5.37
CA GLU A 261 8.91 2.44 -6.78
C GLU A 261 9.15 3.72 -7.60
N HIS A 262 8.36 4.76 -7.35
CA HIS A 262 8.31 5.97 -8.19
C HIS A 262 9.67 6.69 -8.32
N PRO A 263 10.44 6.95 -7.25
CA PRO A 263 11.78 7.55 -7.35
C PRO A 263 12.77 6.76 -8.21
N PHE A 264 12.64 5.42 -8.24
CA PHE A 264 13.50 4.57 -9.05
C PHE A 264 12.99 4.39 -10.49
N SER A 265 11.75 4.81 -10.79
CA SER A 265 11.09 4.50 -12.06
C SER A 265 11.07 2.99 -12.37
N LEU A 266 10.93 2.16 -11.33
CA LEU A 266 10.83 0.70 -11.47
C LEU A 266 9.36 0.31 -11.56
N ASP A 267 9.02 -0.41 -12.62
CA ASP A 267 7.67 -0.91 -12.88
C ASP A 267 7.75 -2.45 -13.11
N PRO A 268 8.01 -3.28 -12.08
CA PRO A 268 8.09 -4.73 -12.25
C PRO A 268 6.75 -5.29 -12.75
N VAL A 269 6.76 -6.07 -13.84
CA VAL A 269 5.53 -6.57 -14.47
C VAL A 269 4.63 -7.32 -13.50
N GLY A 270 5.20 -8.18 -12.64
CA GLY A 270 4.44 -8.92 -11.64
C GLY A 270 3.77 -8.01 -10.61
N GLN A 271 4.48 -6.97 -10.14
CA GLN A 271 3.96 -6.02 -9.17
C GLN A 271 2.86 -5.14 -9.78
N ILE A 272 3.00 -4.69 -11.03
CA ILE A 272 1.93 -3.98 -11.74
C ILE A 272 0.67 -4.83 -11.83
N ILE A 273 0.81 -6.11 -12.20
CA ILE A 273 -0.34 -7.02 -12.29
C ILE A 273 -0.98 -7.20 -10.91
N ALA A 274 -0.19 -7.37 -9.86
CA ALA A 274 -0.68 -7.53 -8.50
C ALA A 274 -1.44 -6.28 -8.02
N SER A 275 -0.86 -5.10 -8.19
CA SER A 275 -1.46 -3.79 -7.88
C SER A 275 -2.83 -3.62 -8.55
N VAL A 276 -2.87 -3.80 -9.87
CA VAL A 276 -4.08 -3.61 -10.67
C VAL A 276 -5.15 -4.60 -10.24
N MET A 277 -4.81 -5.89 -10.22
CA MET A 277 -5.77 -6.95 -9.92
C MET A 277 -6.26 -6.88 -8.47
N ALA A 278 -5.44 -6.44 -7.51
CA ALA A 278 -5.84 -6.29 -6.12
C ALA A 278 -6.95 -5.24 -5.99
N LYS A 279 -6.75 -4.06 -6.58
CA LYS A 279 -7.77 -2.99 -6.62
C LYS A 279 -9.06 -3.42 -7.34
N LYS A 280 -9.01 -4.39 -8.26
CA LYS A 280 -10.19 -4.95 -8.93
C LYS A 280 -10.88 -6.00 -8.06
N ALA A 281 -10.11 -6.86 -7.41
CA ALA A 281 -10.63 -7.83 -6.45
C ALA A 281 -11.28 -7.14 -5.25
N SER A 282 -10.69 -6.05 -4.72
CA SER A 282 -11.22 -5.30 -3.59
C SER A 282 -12.58 -4.66 -3.87
N VAL A 283 -12.93 -4.38 -5.14
CA VAL A 283 -14.26 -3.89 -5.51
C VAL A 283 -15.24 -4.99 -5.92
N GLY A 284 -14.85 -6.27 -5.78
CA GLY A 284 -15.68 -7.43 -6.06
C GLY A 284 -15.84 -7.77 -7.54
N SER A 285 -14.99 -7.24 -8.42
CA SER A 285 -15.09 -7.45 -9.87
C SER A 285 -15.00 -8.92 -10.26
N LYS A 286 -15.97 -9.39 -11.03
CA LYS A 286 -16.01 -10.76 -11.60
C LYS A 286 -15.57 -10.81 -13.05
N TYR A 287 -15.78 -9.74 -13.80
CA TYR A 287 -15.34 -9.60 -15.17
C TYR A 287 -14.57 -8.30 -15.33
N VAL A 288 -13.36 -8.38 -15.83
CA VAL A 288 -12.48 -7.22 -16.00
C VAL A 288 -11.94 -7.18 -17.41
N VAL A 289 -12.04 -6.03 -18.07
CA VAL A 289 -11.31 -5.78 -19.31
C VAL A 289 -10.05 -4.98 -18.98
N VAL A 290 -8.88 -5.44 -19.41
CA VAL A 290 -7.62 -4.72 -19.23
C VAL A 290 -7.09 -4.20 -20.56
N ASP A 291 -7.16 -2.89 -20.70
CA ASP A 291 -6.66 -2.13 -21.84
C ASP A 291 -5.13 -1.94 -21.71
N LEU A 292 -4.41 -2.42 -22.74
CA LEU A 292 -2.94 -2.38 -22.85
C LEU A 292 -2.51 -1.51 -24.05
N PRO A 293 -2.43 -0.18 -23.89
CA PRO A 293 -1.96 0.70 -24.96
C PRO A 293 -0.52 0.35 -25.37
N VAL A 294 -0.27 0.25 -26.68
CA VAL A 294 1.05 -0.03 -27.25
C VAL A 294 1.53 1.15 -28.08
N GLY A 295 2.75 1.61 -27.83
CA GLY A 295 3.34 2.72 -28.58
C GLY A 295 4.58 3.35 -27.96
N PRO A 296 5.17 4.35 -28.63
CA PRO A 296 6.43 4.96 -28.18
C PRO A 296 6.28 5.78 -26.89
N ASN A 297 5.11 6.38 -26.66
CA ASN A 297 4.88 7.31 -25.55
C ASN A 297 4.05 6.71 -24.39
N VAL A 298 3.79 5.40 -24.43
CA VAL A 298 3.02 4.68 -23.39
C VAL A 298 3.93 3.71 -22.63
N LYS A 299 3.43 3.08 -21.56
CA LYS A 299 4.23 2.13 -20.76
C LYS A 299 4.71 0.91 -21.56
N ILE A 300 3.87 0.39 -22.46
CA ILE A 300 4.17 -0.82 -23.23
C ILE A 300 4.63 -0.45 -24.65
N LYS A 301 5.90 -0.71 -24.96
CA LYS A 301 6.51 -0.26 -26.23
C LYS A 301 6.24 -1.17 -27.43
N THR A 302 6.04 -2.46 -27.19
CA THR A 302 5.90 -3.46 -28.26
C THR A 302 4.70 -4.36 -28.03
N ARG A 303 4.14 -4.87 -29.13
CA ARG A 303 3.01 -5.79 -29.10
C ARG A 303 3.34 -7.09 -28.36
N ASP A 304 4.54 -7.64 -28.56
CA ASP A 304 4.97 -8.87 -27.88
C ASP A 304 4.98 -8.72 -26.35
N LYS A 305 5.41 -7.56 -25.85
CA LYS A 305 5.36 -7.26 -24.41
C LYS A 305 3.91 -7.16 -23.91
N ALA A 306 3.02 -6.54 -24.70
CA ALA A 306 1.60 -6.47 -24.38
C ALA A 306 0.97 -7.87 -24.31
N GLU A 307 1.23 -8.73 -25.31
CA GLU A 307 0.69 -10.10 -25.35
C GLU A 307 1.25 -10.96 -24.21
N GLY A 308 2.52 -10.80 -23.85
CA GLY A 308 3.12 -11.46 -22.69
C GLY A 308 2.47 -11.02 -21.37
N MET A 309 2.22 -9.71 -21.21
CA MET A 309 1.53 -9.17 -20.04
C MET A 309 0.07 -9.62 -19.97
N ALA A 310 -0.65 -9.59 -21.09
CA ALA A 310 -2.05 -10.05 -21.19
C ALA A 310 -2.19 -11.51 -20.74
N LYS A 311 -1.31 -12.41 -21.23
CA LYS A 311 -1.30 -13.83 -20.83
C LYS A 311 -1.14 -13.98 -19.31
N LYS A 312 -0.22 -13.22 -18.70
CA LYS A 312 -0.01 -13.25 -17.25
C LYS A 312 -1.22 -12.71 -16.48
N ILE A 313 -1.80 -11.59 -16.90
CA ILE A 313 -3.01 -11.00 -16.30
C ILE A 313 -4.16 -12.00 -16.31
N ILE A 314 -4.40 -12.67 -17.44
CA ILE A 314 -5.46 -13.69 -17.58
C ILE A 314 -5.21 -14.88 -16.64
N GLN A 315 -3.96 -15.34 -16.55
CA GLN A 315 -3.59 -16.44 -15.65
C GLN A 315 -3.78 -16.09 -14.17
N VAL A 316 -3.39 -14.86 -13.77
CA VAL A 316 -3.62 -14.35 -12.41
C VAL A 316 -5.12 -14.19 -12.13
N GLY A 317 -5.88 -13.64 -13.08
CA GLY A 317 -7.34 -13.53 -12.98
C GLY A 317 -8.01 -14.89 -12.71
N LYS A 318 -7.62 -15.94 -13.44
CA LYS A 318 -8.11 -17.31 -13.20
C LYS A 318 -7.85 -17.78 -11.77
N LYS A 319 -6.68 -17.51 -11.21
CA LYS A 319 -6.34 -17.87 -9.81
C LYS A 319 -7.14 -17.09 -8.76
N LEU A 320 -7.62 -15.90 -9.11
CA LEU A 320 -8.45 -15.05 -8.24
C LEU A 320 -9.96 -15.28 -8.44
N GLY A 321 -10.35 -16.13 -9.39
CA GLY A 321 -11.76 -16.31 -9.76
C GLY A 321 -12.37 -15.07 -10.45
N ILE A 322 -11.52 -14.29 -11.15
CA ILE A 322 -11.90 -13.12 -11.94
C ILE A 322 -11.69 -13.47 -13.41
N LYS A 323 -12.73 -13.34 -14.24
CA LYS A 323 -12.59 -13.49 -15.68
C LYS A 323 -12.00 -12.21 -16.25
N VAL A 324 -10.81 -12.30 -16.84
CA VAL A 324 -10.12 -11.15 -17.42
C VAL A 324 -9.97 -11.33 -18.93
N GLU A 325 -10.19 -10.26 -19.68
CA GLU A 325 -9.95 -10.15 -21.13
C GLU A 325 -9.09 -8.94 -21.46
#